data_AF-A0A817CQR0-F1
#
_entry.id   AF-A0A817CQR0-F1
#
_cell.length_a   1.000
_cell.length_b   1.000
_cell.length_c   1.000
_cell.angle_alpha   90.00
_cell.angle_beta   90.00
_cell.angle_gamma   90.00
#
_symmetry.space_group_name_H-M   'P 1'
#
loop_
_entity.id
_entity.type
_entity.pdbx_description
1 polymer ?
#
loop_
_entity_poly.entity_id
_entity_poly.type
_entity_poly.pdbx_seq_one_letter_code
_entity_poly.pdbx_strand_id
1 'polypeptide(L)'
;MEDTTRLTNEHSIKLFIQRDYTEGTTVKFQERFPPELQGKIDSSKFIDIIRHINSIYAEAESLSCKTFMENCCACLTGYLLLLCMPTHYEKCVKRAARYISEENDRTLNPKGIFMIDPMEKGLRCIEVCISSSR
;
A
#
# COMPACT_ATOMS: atom_id res chain seq x y z
N MET A 1 16.57 -6.52 -8.01
CA MET A 1 15.25 -7.18 -7.90
C MET A 1 15.37 -8.65 -7.45
N GLU A 2 16.52 -9.05 -6.89
CA GLU A 2 16.80 -10.43 -6.42
C GLU A 2 16.92 -10.55 -4.89
N ASP A 3 16.97 -9.45 -4.14
CA ASP A 3 17.16 -9.50 -2.68
C ASP A 3 15.87 -9.73 -1.88
N THR A 4 14.69 -9.34 -2.42
CA THR A 4 13.40 -9.49 -1.71
C THR A 4 12.98 -10.95 -1.54
N THR A 5 13.42 -11.83 -2.45
CA THR A 5 13.06 -13.27 -2.43
C THR A 5 13.86 -14.07 -1.39
N ARG A 6 14.98 -13.53 -0.87
CA ARG A 6 15.88 -14.28 0.02
C ARG A 6 15.46 -14.29 1.50
N LEU A 7 14.44 -13.53 1.88
CA LEU A 7 13.90 -13.51 3.25
C LEU A 7 12.74 -14.48 3.47
N THR A 8 12.44 -15.38 2.51
CA THR A 8 11.61 -16.56 2.76
C THR A 8 12.38 -17.58 3.59
N ASN A 9 12.73 -17.20 4.82
CA ASN A 9 13.21 -18.11 5.85
C ASN A 9 12.04 -19.05 6.19
N GLU A 10 12.31 -20.35 6.35
CA GLU A 10 11.34 -21.41 6.73
C GLU A 10 10.65 -21.16 8.10
N HIS A 11 10.93 -20.03 8.75
CA HIS A 11 10.39 -19.59 10.03
C HIS A 11 9.92 -18.12 10.00
N SER A 12 9.12 -17.74 9.00
CA SER A 12 8.47 -16.42 8.94
C SER A 12 6.94 -16.57 8.88
N ILE A 13 6.23 -15.84 9.74
CA ILE A 13 4.76 -15.81 9.73
C ILE A 13 4.34 -14.75 8.73
N LYS A 14 3.43 -15.10 7.82
CA LYS A 14 2.86 -14.17 6.84
C LYS A 14 1.41 -13.87 7.16
N LEU A 15 1.08 -12.60 7.19
CA LEU A 15 -0.26 -12.07 7.40
C LEU A 15 -0.70 -11.30 6.15
N PHE A 16 -2.00 -11.28 5.90
CA PHE A 16 -2.58 -10.58 4.77
C PHE A 16 -3.69 -9.65 5.25
N ILE A 17 -3.43 -8.35 5.20
CA ILE A 17 -4.47 -7.34 5.45
C ILE A 17 -5.28 -7.21 4.15
N GLN A 18 -6.49 -7.75 4.17
CA GLN A 18 -7.35 -7.80 2.99
C GLN A 18 -7.85 -6.41 2.60
N ARG A 19 -8.11 -6.23 1.31
CA ARG A 19 -8.86 -5.08 0.81
C ARG A 19 -10.26 -5.06 1.41
N ASP A 20 -10.72 -3.87 1.75
CA ASP A 20 -12.07 -3.58 2.19
C ASP A 20 -12.91 -3.17 0.97
N TYR A 21 -13.97 -3.93 0.68
CA TYR A 21 -14.90 -3.68 -0.43
C TYR A 21 -16.24 -3.10 0.04
N THR A 22 -16.38 -2.74 1.32
CA THR A 22 -17.63 -2.21 1.87
C THR A 22 -18.06 -0.89 1.21
N GLU A 23 -17.10 -0.08 0.77
CA GLU A 23 -17.30 1.18 0.04
C GLU A 23 -17.19 1.04 -1.49
N GLY A 24 -17.29 -0.20 -2.00
CA GLY A 24 -17.25 -0.50 -3.43
C GLY A 24 -15.85 -0.86 -3.94
N THR A 25 -15.46 -0.31 -5.10
CA THR A 25 -14.22 -0.68 -5.80
C THR A 25 -13.05 0.26 -5.51
N THR A 26 -13.17 1.18 -4.56
CA THR A 26 -12.06 2.05 -4.14
C THR A 26 -10.95 1.24 -3.47
N VAL A 27 -9.71 1.71 -3.53
CA VAL A 27 -8.58 1.02 -2.87
C VAL A 27 -8.57 1.40 -1.39
N LYS A 28 -8.95 0.46 -0.55
CA LYS A 28 -8.99 0.60 0.91
C LYS A 28 -8.64 -0.73 1.55
N PHE A 29 -7.91 -0.71 2.65
CA PHE A 29 -7.52 -1.90 3.41
C PHE A 29 -8.19 -1.92 4.78
N GLN A 30 -8.46 -3.12 5.27
CA GLN A 30 -9.13 -3.31 6.56
C GLN A 30 -8.30 -2.75 7.71
N GLU A 31 -8.93 -1.93 8.56
CA GLU A 31 -8.31 -1.33 9.75
C GLU A 31 -8.43 -2.23 10.99
N ARG A 32 -8.22 -3.54 10.82
CA ARG A 32 -8.27 -4.51 11.91
C ARG A 32 -6.85 -4.87 12.34
N PHE A 33 -6.60 -4.82 13.65
CA PHE A 33 -5.33 -5.27 14.21
C PHE A 33 -5.23 -6.81 14.20
N PRO A 34 -4.20 -7.39 13.56
CA PRO A 34 -3.96 -8.84 13.59
C PRO A 34 -3.47 -9.30 14.98
N PRO A 35 -4.03 -10.36 15.57
CA PRO A 35 -3.61 -10.86 16.88
C PRO A 35 -2.15 -11.35 16.89
N GLU A 36 -1.58 -11.75 15.75
CA GLU A 36 -0.20 -12.21 15.61
C GLU A 36 0.83 -11.08 15.75
N LEU A 37 0.39 -9.82 15.63
CA LEU A 37 1.22 -8.63 15.87
C LEU A 37 1.18 -8.15 17.33
N GLN A 38 0.35 -8.78 18.17
CA GLN A 38 0.21 -8.45 19.58
C GLN A 38 1.57 -8.56 20.29
N GLY A 39 1.95 -7.51 21.02
CA GLY A 39 3.22 -7.46 21.76
C GLY A 39 4.45 -7.11 20.90
N LYS A 40 4.34 -7.03 19.56
CA LYS A 40 5.41 -6.51 18.69
C LYS A 40 5.22 -5.03 18.37
N ILE A 41 4.00 -4.61 18.02
CA ILE A 41 3.66 -3.22 17.70
C ILE A 41 2.39 -2.81 18.42
N ASP A 42 2.30 -1.53 18.78
CA ASP A 42 1.11 -0.95 19.38
C ASP A 42 -0.06 -0.99 18.37
N SER A 43 -1.24 -1.43 18.82
CA SER A 43 -2.41 -1.54 17.96
C SER A 43 -2.81 -0.21 17.35
N SER A 44 -2.67 0.88 18.12
CA SER A 44 -2.96 2.23 17.63
C SER A 44 -2.04 2.60 16.46
N LYS A 45 -0.73 2.41 16.65
CA LYS A 45 0.29 2.72 15.65
C LYS A 45 0.13 1.94 14.36
N PHE A 46 -0.22 0.64 14.46
CA PHE A 46 -0.46 -0.17 13.27
C PHE A 46 -1.69 0.33 12.48
N ILE A 47 -2.79 0.60 13.19
CA ILE A 47 -4.01 1.13 12.56
C ILE A 47 -3.75 2.48 11.91
N ASP A 48 -2.97 3.37 12.55
CA ASP A 48 -2.60 4.67 11.98
C ASP A 48 -1.79 4.54 10.68
N ILE A 49 -0.88 3.56 10.60
CA ILE A 49 -0.14 3.27 9.35
C ILE A 49 -1.12 2.85 8.25
N ILE A 50 -2.04 1.93 8.54
CA ILE A 50 -3.04 1.47 7.56
C ILE A 50 -3.97 2.63 7.14
N ARG A 51 -4.42 3.47 8.08
CA ARG A 51 -5.22 4.66 7.79
C ARG A 51 -4.49 5.65 6.89
N HIS A 52 -3.20 5.85 7.12
CA HIS A 52 -2.40 6.75 6.28
C HIS A 52 -2.24 6.18 4.86
N ILE A 53 -2.00 4.87 4.74
CA ILE A 53 -2.01 4.18 3.42
C ILE A 53 -3.36 4.37 2.73
N ASN A 54 -4.47 4.12 3.43
CA ASN A 54 -5.83 4.32 2.92
C ASN A 54 -6.06 5.77 2.47
N SER A 55 -5.58 6.76 3.22
CA SER A 55 -5.67 8.18 2.87
C SER A 55 -4.92 8.50 1.57
N ILE A 56 -3.72 7.95 1.38
CA ILE A 56 -2.95 8.13 0.15
C ILE A 56 -3.70 7.56 -1.07
N TYR A 57 -4.33 6.41 -0.92
CA TYR A 57 -5.15 5.79 -1.98
C TYR A 57 -6.46 6.54 -2.21
N ALA A 58 -7.11 7.05 -1.15
CA ALA A 58 -8.30 7.89 -1.29
C ALA A 58 -7.98 9.20 -2.05
N GLU A 59 -6.81 9.81 -1.79
CA GLU A 59 -6.34 10.97 -2.54
C GLU A 59 -6.14 10.63 -4.03
N ALA A 60 -5.58 9.46 -4.32
CA ALA A 60 -5.36 8.98 -5.68
C ALA A 60 -6.66 8.94 -6.50
N GLU A 61 -7.76 8.51 -5.88
CA GLU A 61 -9.10 8.42 -6.49
C GLU A 61 -9.79 9.79 -6.60
N SER A 62 -9.64 10.66 -5.59
CA SER A 62 -10.36 11.94 -5.51
C SER A 62 -10.08 12.91 -6.66
N LEU A 63 -8.83 12.94 -7.14
CA LEU A 63 -8.42 13.76 -8.28
C LEU A 63 -8.68 13.07 -9.62
N SER A 64 -8.70 11.73 -9.65
CA SER A 64 -9.00 10.95 -10.85
C SER A 64 -10.37 11.31 -11.43
N CYS A 65 -11.40 11.51 -10.60
CA CYS A 65 -12.73 11.89 -11.10
C CYS A 65 -12.79 13.31 -11.70
N LYS A 66 -12.04 14.28 -11.16
CA LYS A 66 -11.94 15.64 -11.72
C LYS A 66 -11.10 15.65 -13.01
N THR A 67 -9.97 14.95 -13.01
CA THR A 67 -9.10 14.80 -14.17
C THR A 67 -9.74 13.94 -15.25
N PHE A 68 -10.65 13.03 -14.93
CA PHE A 68 -11.43 12.28 -15.94
C PHE A 68 -12.29 13.22 -16.79
N MET A 69 -12.94 14.22 -16.18
CA MET A 69 -13.70 15.24 -16.92
C MET A 69 -12.78 16.11 -17.80
N GLU A 70 -11.59 16.45 -17.32
CA GLU A 70 -10.56 17.13 -18.12
C GLU A 70 -10.01 16.21 -19.24
N ASN A 71 -9.88 14.91 -18.99
CA ASN A 71 -9.40 13.92 -19.96
C ASN A 71 -10.43 13.63 -21.05
N CYS A 72 -11.75 13.76 -20.81
CA CYS A 72 -12.73 13.81 -21.89
C CYS A 72 -12.47 14.99 -22.84
N CYS A 73 -12.05 16.15 -22.31
CA CYS A 73 -11.60 17.28 -23.13
C CYS A 73 -10.25 17.02 -23.81
N ALA A 74 -9.37 16.18 -23.24
CA ALA A 74 -8.08 15.79 -23.81
C ALA A 74 -8.15 14.61 -24.81
N CYS A 75 -9.17 13.76 -24.77
CA CYS A 75 -9.44 12.76 -25.81
C CYS A 75 -9.65 13.42 -27.19
N LEU A 76 -10.14 14.66 -27.21
CA LEU A 76 -10.21 15.50 -28.40
C LEU A 76 -8.84 15.98 -28.90
N THR A 77 -7.79 15.97 -28.07
CA THR A 77 -6.42 16.38 -28.42
C THR A 77 -5.43 15.20 -28.58
N GLY A 78 -5.92 13.96 -28.48
CA GLY A 78 -5.34 12.81 -29.20
C GLY A 78 -4.32 11.95 -28.45
N TYR A 79 -4.58 11.51 -27.22
CA TYR A 79 -3.85 10.46 -26.47
C TYR A 79 -2.32 10.64 -26.28
N LEU A 80 -1.67 11.59 -26.95
CA LEU A 80 -0.23 11.81 -26.97
C LEU A 80 0.32 12.25 -25.61
N LEU A 81 -0.48 13.01 -24.85
CA LEU A 81 -0.10 13.50 -23.52
C LEU A 81 0.02 12.37 -22.47
N LEU A 82 -0.74 11.27 -22.63
CA LEU A 82 -0.68 10.11 -21.73
C LEU A 82 0.66 9.34 -21.82
N LEU A 83 1.42 9.54 -22.90
CA LEU A 83 2.74 8.93 -23.09
C LEU A 83 3.88 9.71 -22.42
N CYS A 84 3.67 10.98 -22.07
CA CYS A 84 4.75 11.89 -21.68
C CYS A 84 4.79 12.25 -20.19
N MET A 85 3.74 11.96 -19.41
CA MET A 85 3.68 12.33 -17.99
C MET A 85 3.08 11.21 -17.13
N PRO A 86 3.72 10.84 -16.01
CA PRO A 86 3.15 9.87 -15.08
C PRO A 86 1.83 10.42 -14.52
N THR A 87 0.81 9.56 -14.49
CA THR A 87 -0.53 9.95 -14.06
C THR A 87 -0.53 10.37 -12.59
N HIS A 88 -1.53 11.15 -12.19
CA HIS A 88 -1.74 11.49 -10.78
C HIS A 88 -1.78 10.23 -9.89
N TYR A 89 -2.52 9.22 -10.36
CA TYR A 89 -2.64 7.93 -9.69
C TYR A 89 -1.27 7.26 -9.49
N GLU A 90 -0.44 7.19 -10.53
CA GLU A 90 0.93 6.65 -10.42
C GLU A 90 1.80 7.39 -9.40
N LYS A 91 1.66 8.73 -9.30
CA LYS A 91 2.39 9.52 -8.30
C LYS A 91 1.93 9.17 -6.87
N CYS A 92 0.62 9.04 -6.65
CA CYS A 92 0.08 8.65 -5.34
C CYS A 92 0.51 7.22 -4.96
N VAL A 93 0.47 6.29 -5.91
CA VAL A 93 0.93 4.91 -5.71
C VAL A 93 2.41 4.88 -5.31
N LYS A 94 3.27 5.62 -6.02
CA LYS A 94 4.70 5.73 -5.66
C LYS A 94 4.90 6.35 -4.27
N ARG A 95 4.04 7.30 -3.89
CA ARG A 95 4.05 7.90 -2.54
C ARG A 95 3.64 6.89 -1.47
N ALA A 96 2.66 6.03 -1.73
CA ALA A 96 2.29 4.93 -0.83
C ALA A 96 3.44 3.94 -0.66
N ALA A 97 4.07 3.52 -1.76
CA ALA A 97 5.24 2.63 -1.74
C ALA A 97 6.38 3.21 -0.90
N ARG A 98 6.69 4.51 -1.09
CA ARG A 98 7.70 5.21 -0.31
C ARG A 98 7.34 5.27 1.18
N TYR A 99 6.09 5.61 1.50
CA TYR A 99 5.63 5.65 2.89
C TYR A 99 5.76 4.29 3.59
N ILE A 100 5.40 3.20 2.90
CA ILE A 100 5.55 1.84 3.43
C ILE A 100 7.03 1.51 3.67
N SER A 101 7.92 1.85 2.74
CA SER A 101 9.37 1.67 2.90
C SER A 101 9.91 2.46 4.10
N GLU A 102 9.48 3.72 4.26
CA GLU A 102 9.91 4.57 5.38
C GLU A 102 9.41 4.02 6.74
N GLU A 103 8.16 3.56 6.83
CA GLU A 103 7.65 2.92 8.05
C GLU A 103 8.29 1.56 8.33
N ASN A 104 8.63 0.80 7.28
CA ASN A 104 9.41 -0.41 7.41
C ASN A 104 10.75 -0.12 8.09
N ASP A 105 11.53 0.82 7.55
CA ASP A 105 12.85 1.12 8.09
C ASP A 105 12.78 1.76 9.48
N ARG A 106 11.83 2.67 9.70
CA ARG A 106 11.74 3.43 10.95
C ARG A 106 11.10 2.64 12.09
N THR A 107 10.05 1.86 11.81
CA THR A 107 9.17 1.31 12.84
C THR A 107 9.11 -0.22 12.81
N LEU A 108 8.97 -0.84 11.64
CA LEU A 108 8.61 -2.27 11.53
C LEU A 108 9.83 -3.19 11.56
N ASN A 109 10.87 -2.88 10.78
CA ASN A 109 12.11 -3.68 10.67
C ASN A 109 12.78 -3.91 12.04
N PRO A 110 12.92 -2.89 12.92
CA PRO A 110 13.49 -3.10 14.26
C PRO A 110 12.69 -4.09 15.13
N LYS A 111 11.42 -4.33 14.80
CA LYS A 111 10.50 -5.24 15.50
C LYS A 111 10.39 -6.60 14.82
N GLY A 112 11.16 -6.81 13.74
CA GLY A 112 11.07 -8.00 12.90
C GLY A 112 9.76 -8.09 12.14
N ILE A 113 9.14 -6.96 11.80
CA ILE A 113 7.95 -6.88 10.96
C ILE A 113 8.35 -6.22 9.64
N PHE A 114 7.84 -6.71 8.52
CA PHE A 114 8.07 -6.12 7.21
C PHE A 114 6.76 -6.08 6.41
N MET A 115 6.41 -4.93 5.89
CA MET A 115 5.21 -4.73 5.08
C MET A 115 5.57 -4.63 3.60
N ILE A 116 4.88 -5.40 2.76
CA ILE A 116 5.07 -5.38 1.31
C ILE A 116 4.06 -4.41 0.68
N ASP A 117 4.51 -3.64 -0.30
CA ASP A 117 3.65 -2.74 -1.08
C ASP A 117 2.48 -3.53 -1.68
N PRO A 118 1.22 -3.14 -1.42
CA PRO A 118 0.06 -3.82 -2.00
C PRO A 118 0.04 -3.80 -3.53
N MET A 119 0.77 -2.90 -4.21
CA MET A 119 0.94 -2.94 -5.67
C MET A 119 1.53 -4.25 -6.15
N GLU A 120 2.49 -4.83 -5.43
CA GLU A 120 3.09 -6.12 -5.77
C GLU A 120 2.09 -7.29 -5.65
N LYS A 121 0.97 -7.05 -4.95
CA LYS A 121 -0.13 -8.00 -4.75
C LYS A 121 -1.39 -7.62 -5.54
N GLY A 122 -1.25 -6.74 -6.54
CA GLY A 122 -2.36 -6.28 -7.37
C GLY A 122 -3.44 -5.54 -6.58
N LEU A 123 -3.05 -4.85 -5.50
CA LEU A 123 -3.90 -4.07 -4.59
C LEU A 123 -4.98 -4.89 -3.87
N ARG A 124 -4.85 -6.22 -3.82
CA ARG A 124 -5.83 -7.09 -3.16
C ARG A 124 -5.61 -7.23 -1.66
N CYS A 125 -4.35 -7.11 -1.24
CA CYS A 125 -3.96 -7.18 0.17
C CYS A 125 -2.62 -6.49 0.39
N ILE A 126 -2.35 -6.14 1.64
CA ILE A 126 -1.03 -5.81 2.14
C ILE A 126 -0.47 -7.08 2.80
N GLU A 127 0.65 -7.60 2.29
CA GLU A 127 1.36 -8.72 2.91
C GLU A 127 2.26 -8.17 4.03
N VAL A 128 2.15 -8.76 5.23
CA VAL A 128 2.97 -8.43 6.40
C VAL A 128 3.71 -9.68 6.82
N CYS A 129 5.04 -9.63 6.76
CA CYS A 129 5.92 -10.70 7.18
C CYS A 129 6.44 -10.43 8.59
N ILE A 130 6.43 -11.46 9.43
CA ILE A 130 7.01 -11.44 10.77
C ILE A 130 8.19 -12.40 10.79
N SER A 131 9.37 -11.86 11.08
CA SER A 131 10.57 -12.63 11.34
C SER A 131 10.47 -13.26 12.72
N SER A 132 10.52 -14.59 12.78
CA SER A 132 10.69 -15.29 14.06
C SER A 132 12.16 -15.19 14.47
N SER A 133 12.48 -14.32 15.42
CA SER A 133 13.76 -14.43 16.13
C SER A 133 13.70 -15.69 17.01
N ARG A 134 14.70 -16.57 16.90
CA ARG A 134 15.03 -17.50 17.99
C ARG A 134 15.65 -16.73 19.14
#